data_AF-A0A1Y1YJI7-F1
#
_entry.id   AF-A0A1Y1YJI7-F1
#
_cell.length_a   1.000
_cell.length_b   1.000
_cell.length_c   1.000
_cell.angle_alpha   90.00
_cell.angle_beta   90.00
_cell.angle_gamma   90.00
#
_symmetry.space_group_name_H-M   'P 1'
#
loop_
_entity.id
_entity.type
_entity.pdbx_description
1 polymer ?
#
loop_
_entity_poly.entity_id
_entity_poly.type
_entity_poly.pdbx_seq_one_letter_code
_entity_poly.pdbx_strand_id
1 'polypeptide(L)'
;MAPASLTTEDGLREYLNTHAVKYTDVKLLTGGTANYVYRVTLPDGRTIIYKHAAPYLSSNNNFAFDDARMDYEDRALELLPPLLNKELPNSSVHAVGWNSYDRDAKLLCIEDGGDSNLKAAYADPKLNIPEIGKEIGEWIAALHRSSTQASFSLTDEHDLHANNPIAVYIYGHSYRGLSQSLPEYGHDAKFGEQILEEFGSRLRTENECVCHGDFWPGNVLVKFKEGGSSVDLTVVDWEITRRGNSATDVGQFACEAFLLDRFRGGRGLRASFLRAYAGAREKGATRGGSKIGRMWMKRMIVQWAVHAAYWTTRVEWTDREGTQKLVDMGVEVTKAVFREDWKFLSASELFEGVDDVWGNIWESA
;
A
#
# COMPACT_ATOMS: atom_id res chain seq x y z
N MET A 1 32.82 -7.55 -21.78
CA MET A 1 32.76 -7.08 -20.37
C MET A 1 31.46 -7.59 -19.79
N ALA A 2 31.45 -8.09 -18.56
CA ALA A 2 30.18 -8.42 -17.91
C ALA A 2 29.37 -7.12 -17.74
N PRO A 3 28.04 -7.14 -17.90
CA PRO A 3 27.23 -5.96 -17.66
C PRO A 3 27.47 -5.44 -16.24
N ALA A 4 27.56 -4.11 -16.11
CA ALA A 4 27.75 -3.45 -14.83
C ALA A 4 26.62 -3.80 -13.86
N SER A 5 26.96 -4.06 -12.59
CA SER A 5 25.94 -4.41 -11.60
C SER A 5 25.14 -3.18 -11.17
N LEU A 6 23.85 -3.15 -11.50
CA LEU A 6 22.89 -2.12 -11.09
C LEU A 6 22.55 -2.12 -9.58
N THR A 7 23.37 -2.79 -8.77
CA THR A 7 23.27 -2.83 -7.30
C THR A 7 24.18 -1.79 -6.62
N THR A 8 24.92 -0.99 -7.40
CA THR A 8 25.84 0.04 -6.93
C THR A 8 25.63 1.35 -7.69
N GLU A 9 26.02 2.49 -7.09
CA GLU A 9 25.98 3.79 -7.77
C GLU A 9 26.86 3.79 -9.03
N ASP A 10 28.06 3.22 -8.96
CA ASP A 10 28.98 3.13 -10.10
C ASP A 10 28.40 2.30 -11.24
N GLY A 11 27.73 1.19 -10.93
CA GLY A 11 27.08 0.38 -11.94
C GLY A 11 25.92 1.10 -12.64
N LEU A 12 25.13 1.89 -11.90
CA LEU A 12 24.13 2.75 -12.53
C LEU A 12 24.78 3.87 -13.35
N ARG A 13 25.87 4.49 -12.87
CA ARG A 13 26.62 5.50 -13.66
C ARG A 13 27.13 4.93 -14.98
N GLU A 14 27.64 3.71 -14.97
CA GLU A 14 28.05 3.00 -16.19
C GLU A 14 26.87 2.78 -17.14
N TYR A 15 25.74 2.28 -16.63
CA TYR A 15 24.50 2.12 -17.40
C TYR A 15 24.03 3.45 -18.03
N LEU A 16 23.98 4.54 -17.25
CA LEU A 16 23.55 5.85 -17.76
C LEU A 16 24.50 6.36 -18.85
N ASN A 17 25.81 6.16 -18.68
CA ASN A 17 26.82 6.53 -19.67
C ASN A 17 26.66 5.75 -20.98
N THR A 18 26.42 4.43 -20.92
CA THR A 18 26.24 3.60 -22.12
C THR A 18 24.96 3.95 -22.88
N HIS A 19 23.94 4.46 -22.19
CA HIS A 19 22.67 4.91 -22.77
C HIS A 19 22.64 6.43 -23.07
N ALA A 20 23.79 7.12 -22.97
CA ALA A 20 23.91 8.56 -23.22
C ALA A 20 22.96 9.45 -22.39
N VAL A 21 22.55 8.99 -21.21
CA VAL A 21 21.74 9.76 -20.26
C VAL A 21 22.66 10.73 -19.52
N LYS A 22 22.39 12.03 -19.64
CA LYS A 22 23.16 13.08 -18.95
C LYS A 22 22.73 13.20 -17.49
N TYR A 23 23.69 13.19 -16.57
CA TYR A 23 23.47 13.41 -15.15
C TYR A 23 24.63 14.22 -14.54
N THR A 24 24.41 14.78 -13.36
CA THR A 24 25.42 15.45 -12.54
C THR A 24 25.71 14.67 -11.26
N ASP A 25 24.73 13.93 -10.74
CA ASP A 25 24.90 13.06 -9.57
C ASP A 25 24.01 11.81 -9.63
N VAL A 26 24.44 10.76 -8.93
CA VAL A 26 23.73 9.49 -8.72
C VAL A 26 23.93 9.11 -7.26
N LYS A 27 22.83 8.97 -6.51
CA LYS A 27 22.85 8.64 -5.09
C LYS A 27 21.92 7.48 -4.79
N LEU A 28 22.45 6.42 -4.18
CA LEU A 28 21.66 5.32 -3.65
C LEU A 28 20.85 5.80 -2.44
N LEU A 29 19.54 5.55 -2.47
CA LEU A 29 18.62 5.83 -1.38
C LEU A 29 18.55 4.62 -0.44
N THR A 30 18.49 4.90 0.85
CA THR A 30 18.40 3.89 1.91
C THR A 30 17.00 3.85 2.51
N GLY A 31 16.62 2.71 3.10
CA GLY A 31 15.38 2.55 3.87
C GLY A 31 14.33 1.65 3.21
N GLY A 32 14.46 1.37 1.91
CA GLY A 32 13.70 0.31 1.24
C GLY A 32 14.28 -1.08 1.53
N THR A 33 13.46 -2.12 1.38
CA THR A 33 13.84 -3.51 1.69
C THR A 33 14.09 -4.37 0.45
N ALA A 34 13.34 -4.12 -0.64
CA ALA A 34 13.30 -5.01 -1.79
C ALA A 34 14.23 -4.59 -2.94
N ASN A 35 14.29 -3.29 -3.25
CA ASN A 35 14.91 -2.80 -4.49
C ASN A 35 16.10 -1.88 -4.21
N TYR A 36 16.96 -1.72 -5.21
CA TYR A 36 17.99 -0.69 -5.24
C TYR A 36 17.40 0.56 -5.87
N VAL A 37 17.29 1.65 -5.11
CA VAL A 37 16.62 2.88 -5.54
C VAL A 37 17.64 4.00 -5.58
N TYR A 38 17.76 4.69 -6.70
CA TYR A 38 18.73 5.74 -6.92
C TYR A 38 18.03 7.04 -7.26
N ARG A 39 18.46 8.12 -6.62
CA ARG A 39 18.15 9.47 -7.07
C ARG A 39 19.24 9.94 -8.02
N VAL A 40 18.83 10.36 -9.21
CA VAL A 40 19.72 10.89 -10.24
C VAL A 40 19.42 12.36 -10.44
N THR A 41 20.42 13.22 -10.32
CA THR A 41 20.31 14.65 -10.59
C THR A 41 20.68 14.92 -12.04
N LEU A 42 19.80 15.61 -12.75
CA LEU A 42 19.97 16.01 -14.15
C LEU A 42 20.75 17.34 -14.26
N PRO A 43 21.29 17.69 -15.44
CA PRO A 43 22.05 18.93 -15.62
C PRO A 43 21.29 20.23 -15.31
N ASP A 44 19.96 20.20 -15.38
CA ASP A 44 19.09 21.33 -15.03
C ASP A 44 18.71 21.39 -13.55
N GLY A 45 19.27 20.48 -12.73
CA GLY A 45 19.02 20.39 -11.29
C GLY A 45 17.77 19.60 -10.91
N ARG A 46 16.93 19.17 -11.87
CA ARG A 46 15.81 18.27 -11.58
C ARG A 46 16.32 16.90 -11.16
N THR A 47 15.51 16.19 -10.39
CA THR A 47 15.80 14.81 -9.95
C THR A 47 14.80 13.83 -10.52
N ILE A 48 15.28 12.61 -10.74
CA ILE A 48 14.51 11.46 -11.23
C ILE A 48 14.96 10.22 -10.46
N ILE A 49 14.08 9.22 -10.36
CA ILE A 49 14.36 7.99 -9.62
C ILE A 49 14.60 6.84 -10.60
N TYR A 50 15.67 6.09 -10.37
CA TYR A 50 15.91 4.79 -10.99
C TYR A 50 15.72 3.69 -9.94
N LYS A 51 14.87 2.71 -10.21
CA LYS A 51 14.53 1.61 -9.32
C LYS A 51 14.87 0.29 -9.99
N HIS A 52 15.81 -0.45 -9.41
CA HIS A 52 16.26 -1.74 -9.91
C HIS A 52 15.80 -2.90 -9.02
N ALA A 53 15.17 -3.90 -9.62
CA ALA A 53 14.86 -5.16 -8.96
C ALA A 53 15.94 -6.20 -9.28
N ALA A 54 16.68 -6.62 -8.25
CA ALA A 54 17.51 -7.82 -8.29
C ALA A 54 16.65 -9.07 -7.98
N PRO A 55 17.11 -10.29 -8.32
CA PRO A 55 16.41 -11.54 -8.02
C PRO A 55 16.42 -11.94 -6.52
N TYR A 56 16.63 -10.94 -5.64
CA TYR A 56 16.66 -11.02 -4.19
C TYR A 56 16.32 -9.66 -3.57
N LEU A 57 16.07 -9.63 -2.25
CA LEU A 57 15.86 -8.38 -1.51
C LEU A 57 17.17 -7.60 -1.40
N SER A 58 17.16 -6.30 -1.71
CA SER A 58 18.32 -5.41 -1.50
C SER A 58 18.79 -5.33 -0.03
N SER A 59 17.88 -5.55 0.92
CA SER A 59 18.20 -5.61 2.36
C SER A 59 18.72 -6.98 2.83
N ASN A 60 18.48 -8.05 2.08
CA ASN A 60 18.90 -9.40 2.42
C ASN A 60 19.06 -10.25 1.16
N ASN A 61 20.27 -10.26 0.61
CA ASN A 61 20.57 -10.96 -0.64
C ASN A 61 20.41 -12.50 -0.55
N ASN A 62 20.25 -13.07 0.66
CA ASN A 62 19.94 -14.50 0.84
C ASN A 62 18.45 -14.81 0.65
N PHE A 63 17.60 -13.79 0.63
CA PHE A 63 16.17 -13.95 0.40
C PHE A 63 15.89 -13.79 -1.11
N ALA A 64 15.67 -14.90 -1.80
CA ALA A 64 15.28 -14.89 -3.20
C ALA A 64 13.95 -14.16 -3.37
N PHE A 65 13.91 -13.23 -4.33
CA PHE A 65 12.71 -12.45 -4.63
C PHE A 65 12.68 -12.16 -6.11
N ASP A 66 11.65 -12.66 -6.78
CA ASP A 66 11.52 -12.61 -8.23
C ASP A 66 11.53 -11.15 -8.75
N ASP A 67 12.44 -10.86 -9.67
CA ASP A 67 12.65 -9.53 -10.24
C ASP A 67 11.60 -9.16 -11.30
N ALA A 68 10.80 -10.12 -11.77
CA ALA A 68 9.62 -9.86 -12.59
C ALA A 68 8.56 -9.02 -11.85
N ARG A 69 8.68 -8.82 -10.54
CA ARG A 69 7.87 -7.82 -9.80
C ARG A 69 7.96 -6.42 -10.40
N MET A 70 9.09 -6.07 -11.03
CA MET A 70 9.26 -4.80 -11.73
C MET A 70 8.46 -4.74 -13.04
N ASP A 71 8.22 -5.87 -13.72
CA ASP A 71 7.34 -5.91 -14.90
C ASP A 71 5.89 -5.60 -14.52
N TYR A 72 5.47 -5.98 -13.32
CA TYR A 72 4.13 -5.68 -12.80
C TYR A 72 4.00 -4.23 -12.31
N GLU A 73 5.05 -3.66 -11.71
CA GLU A 73 5.10 -2.23 -11.37
C GLU A 73 5.03 -1.37 -12.65
N ASP A 74 5.83 -1.70 -13.67
CA ASP A 74 5.75 -1.07 -15.00
C ASP A 74 4.33 -1.13 -15.57
N ARG A 75 3.72 -2.32 -15.57
CA ARG A 75 2.35 -2.51 -16.06
C ARG A 75 1.33 -1.70 -15.27
N ALA A 76 1.44 -1.61 -13.95
CA ALA A 76 0.54 -0.79 -13.15
C ALA A 76 0.64 0.69 -13.49
N LEU A 77 1.87 1.20 -13.67
CA LEU A 77 2.10 2.61 -13.99
C LEU A 77 1.74 2.97 -15.44
N GLU A 78 1.71 2.00 -16.36
CA GLU A 78 1.14 2.19 -17.69
C GLU A 78 -0.40 2.27 -17.65
N LEU A 79 -1.03 1.35 -16.91
CA LEU A 79 -2.46 1.09 -16.96
C LEU A 79 -3.30 2.07 -16.12
N LEU A 80 -2.86 2.37 -14.90
CA LEU A 80 -3.69 2.96 -13.86
C LEU A 80 -3.76 4.50 -13.90
N PRO A 81 -2.66 5.24 -14.18
CA PRO A 81 -2.71 6.70 -14.18
C PRO A 81 -3.75 7.30 -15.15
N PRO A 82 -3.93 6.80 -16.39
CA PRO A 82 -4.98 7.29 -17.28
C PRO A 82 -6.40 7.11 -16.70
N LEU A 83 -6.65 5.99 -16.01
CA LEU A 83 -7.94 5.71 -15.37
C LEU A 83 -8.19 6.67 -14.20
N LEU A 84 -7.17 6.90 -13.38
CA LEU A 84 -7.23 7.82 -12.24
C LEU A 84 -7.41 9.27 -12.68
N ASN A 85 -6.65 9.73 -13.67
CA ASN A 85 -6.76 11.09 -14.20
C ASN A 85 -8.14 11.38 -14.79
N LYS A 86 -8.82 10.36 -15.33
CA LYS A 86 -10.20 10.48 -15.79
C LYS A 86 -11.20 10.66 -14.64
N GLU A 87 -11.02 9.92 -13.55
CA GLU A 87 -11.89 10.00 -12.37
C GLU A 87 -11.64 11.24 -11.51
N LEU A 88 -10.37 11.66 -11.37
CA LEU A 88 -9.89 12.71 -10.48
C LEU A 88 -8.85 13.62 -11.16
N PRO A 89 -9.22 14.41 -12.19
CA PRO A 89 -8.27 15.18 -13.01
C PRO A 89 -7.49 16.27 -12.26
N ASN A 90 -7.98 16.70 -11.09
CA ASN A 90 -7.38 17.76 -10.28
C ASN A 90 -6.94 17.26 -8.90
N SER A 91 -6.68 15.95 -8.75
CA SER A 91 -6.22 15.41 -7.47
C SER A 91 -4.82 15.91 -7.12
N SER A 92 -4.59 16.18 -5.84
CA SER A 92 -3.27 16.34 -5.23
C SER A 92 -2.57 15.00 -5.00
N VAL A 93 -3.30 13.88 -5.11
CA VAL A 93 -2.77 12.53 -4.99
C VAL A 93 -2.64 11.92 -6.38
N HIS A 94 -1.46 11.38 -6.69
CA HIS A 94 -1.21 10.71 -7.96
C HIS A 94 -0.33 9.48 -7.77
N ALA A 95 -0.46 8.52 -8.68
CA ALA A 95 0.53 7.46 -8.82
C ALA A 95 1.83 8.08 -9.33
N VAL A 96 2.97 7.57 -8.88
CA VAL A 96 4.29 8.05 -9.33
C VAL A 96 4.39 8.10 -10.85
N GLY A 97 4.87 9.23 -11.38
CA GLY A 97 5.02 9.41 -12.82
C GLY A 97 5.98 8.38 -13.43
N TRP A 98 5.59 7.77 -14.53
CA TRP A 98 6.41 6.82 -15.30
C TRP A 98 7.21 7.55 -16.38
N ASN A 99 8.50 7.22 -16.55
CA ASN A 99 9.34 7.78 -17.62
C ASN A 99 9.83 6.73 -18.61
N SER A 100 10.43 5.64 -18.13
CA SER A 100 10.91 4.55 -18.98
C SER A 100 11.12 3.27 -18.18
N TYR A 101 11.13 2.12 -18.88
CA TYR A 101 11.45 0.83 -18.29
C TYR A 101 12.39 0.03 -19.20
N ASP A 102 13.52 -0.38 -18.65
CA ASP A 102 14.41 -1.38 -19.26
C ASP A 102 14.07 -2.76 -18.69
N ARG A 103 13.34 -3.54 -19.50
CA ARG A 103 12.82 -4.85 -19.13
C ARG A 103 13.90 -5.91 -18.92
N ASP A 104 15.00 -5.81 -19.66
CA ASP A 104 16.11 -6.77 -19.58
C ASP A 104 16.94 -6.50 -18.32
N ALA A 105 17.14 -5.21 -18.00
CA ALA A 105 17.85 -4.79 -16.81
C ALA A 105 16.98 -4.74 -15.53
N LYS A 106 15.66 -4.93 -15.66
CA LYS A 106 14.67 -4.72 -14.57
C LYS A 106 14.87 -3.37 -13.89
N LEU A 107 15.02 -2.31 -14.71
CA LEU A 107 15.36 -0.96 -14.27
C LEU A 107 14.27 0.02 -14.70
N LEU A 108 13.53 0.52 -13.72
CA LEU A 108 12.43 1.45 -13.92
C LEU A 108 12.88 2.88 -13.62
N CYS A 109 12.51 3.82 -14.49
CA CYS A 109 12.78 5.24 -14.34
C CYS A 109 11.46 5.98 -14.07
N ILE A 110 11.34 6.61 -12.91
CA ILE A 110 10.10 7.22 -12.40
C ILE A 110 10.33 8.61 -11.82
N GLU A 111 9.25 9.35 -11.63
CA GLU A 111 9.21 10.65 -10.96
C GLU A 111 9.85 10.59 -9.56
N ASP A 112 10.53 11.67 -9.18
CA ASP A 112 10.95 11.90 -7.80
C ASP A 112 9.83 12.59 -7.00
N GLY A 113 9.10 11.79 -6.22
CA GLY A 113 8.00 12.24 -5.36
C GLY A 113 8.45 12.98 -4.09
N GLY A 114 9.75 13.17 -3.87
CA GLY A 114 10.29 13.97 -2.77
C GLY A 114 11.08 13.17 -1.74
N ASP A 115 11.45 13.85 -0.65
CA ASP A 115 12.42 13.33 0.35
C ASP A 115 11.79 12.65 1.56
N SER A 116 10.48 12.80 1.77
CA SER A 116 9.80 12.28 2.95
C SER A 116 8.52 11.57 2.56
N ASN A 117 8.29 10.41 3.16
CA ASN A 117 6.97 9.78 3.15
C ASN A 117 6.07 10.34 4.26
N LEU A 118 4.76 10.09 4.15
CA LEU A 118 3.74 10.56 5.07
C LEU A 118 3.96 9.99 6.49
N LYS A 119 4.44 8.75 6.62
CA LYS A 119 4.79 8.18 7.94
C LYS A 119 5.86 9.01 8.66
N ALA A 120 6.93 9.39 7.96
CA ALA A 120 8.00 10.21 8.50
C ALA A 120 7.58 11.66 8.73
N ALA A 121 6.80 12.23 7.80
CA ALA A 121 6.33 13.61 7.88
C ALA A 121 5.13 13.80 8.81
N TYR A 122 4.53 12.73 9.33
CA TYR A 122 3.26 12.78 10.06
C TYR A 122 3.24 13.77 11.24
N ALA A 123 4.38 13.94 11.93
CA ALA A 123 4.50 14.87 13.05
C ALA A 123 4.74 16.33 12.65
N ASP A 124 4.96 16.62 11.36
CA ASP A 124 5.20 17.99 10.88
C ASP A 124 3.92 18.83 11.04
N PRO A 125 3.94 19.89 11.87
CA PRO A 125 2.76 20.71 12.14
C PRO A 125 2.21 21.43 10.90
N LYS A 126 2.98 21.56 9.82
CA LYS A 126 2.53 22.17 8.56
C LYS A 126 1.56 21.28 7.79
N LEU A 127 1.56 19.96 8.02
CA LEU A 127 0.65 19.06 7.34
C LEU A 127 -0.77 19.16 7.90
N ASN A 128 -1.75 19.31 7.02
CA ASN A 128 -3.15 19.13 7.35
C ASN A 128 -3.51 17.64 7.22
N ILE A 129 -3.25 16.88 8.29
CA ILE A 129 -3.46 15.42 8.30
C ILE A 129 -4.92 15.01 8.00
N PRO A 130 -5.96 15.68 8.52
CA PRO A 130 -7.33 15.40 8.11
C PRO A 130 -7.57 15.58 6.61
N GLU A 131 -7.08 16.66 5.98
CA GLU A 131 -7.26 16.83 4.53
C GLU A 131 -6.48 15.77 3.74
N ILE A 132 -5.25 15.46 4.13
CA ILE A 132 -4.45 14.38 3.51
C ILE A 132 -5.19 13.05 3.61
N GLY A 133 -5.74 12.70 4.77
CA GLY A 133 -6.51 11.46 4.93
C GLY A 133 -7.73 11.41 4.01
N LYS A 134 -8.41 12.55 3.84
CA LYS A 134 -9.55 12.66 2.93
C LYS A 134 -9.13 12.47 1.47
N GLU A 135 -8.11 13.20 1.02
CA GLU A 135 -7.62 13.13 -0.37
C GLU A 135 -7.15 11.71 -0.73
N ILE A 136 -6.41 11.05 0.17
CA ILE A 136 -5.96 9.66 -0.01
C ILE A 136 -7.16 8.69 -0.05
N GLY A 137 -8.14 8.87 0.85
CA GLY A 137 -9.34 8.03 0.90
C GLY A 137 -10.19 8.14 -0.37
N GLU A 138 -10.37 9.35 -0.90
CA GLU A 138 -11.06 9.59 -2.17
C GLU A 138 -10.29 9.00 -3.36
N TRP A 139 -8.97 9.18 -3.38
CA TRP A 139 -8.09 8.70 -4.45
C TRP A 139 -8.05 7.17 -4.53
N ILE A 140 -7.84 6.46 -3.41
CA ILE A 140 -7.79 5.00 -3.44
C ILE A 140 -9.18 4.40 -3.73
N ALA A 141 -10.27 5.09 -3.36
CA ALA A 141 -11.61 4.68 -3.77
C ALA A 141 -11.79 4.83 -5.29
N ALA A 142 -11.24 5.87 -5.91
CA ALA A 142 -11.25 6.03 -7.36
C ALA A 142 -10.46 4.94 -8.07
N LEU A 143 -9.26 4.61 -7.58
CA LEU A 143 -8.45 3.48 -8.09
C LEU A 143 -9.28 2.19 -8.13
N HIS A 144 -9.90 1.82 -7.01
CA HIS A 144 -10.65 0.58 -6.91
C HIS A 144 -11.87 0.55 -7.85
N ARG A 145 -12.58 1.68 -8.02
CA ARG A 145 -13.77 1.72 -8.89
C ARG A 145 -13.41 1.70 -10.37
N SER A 146 -12.35 2.40 -10.77
CA SER A 146 -11.99 2.54 -12.18
C SER A 146 -11.21 1.35 -12.74
N SER A 147 -10.62 0.52 -11.88
CA SER A 147 -9.73 -0.59 -12.27
C SER A 147 -10.39 -1.97 -12.34
N THR A 148 -11.71 -2.06 -12.20
CA THR A 148 -12.43 -3.36 -12.20
C THR A 148 -12.20 -4.19 -13.47
N GLN A 149 -11.95 -3.55 -14.61
CA GLN A 149 -11.68 -4.19 -15.90
C GLN A 149 -10.21 -4.11 -16.34
N ALA A 150 -9.29 -3.77 -15.43
CA ALA A 150 -7.89 -3.59 -15.76
C ALA A 150 -7.10 -4.91 -15.64
N SER A 151 -6.69 -5.50 -16.76
CA SER A 151 -5.91 -6.76 -16.78
C SER A 151 -4.45 -6.55 -16.33
N PHE A 152 -3.99 -7.49 -15.50
CA PHE A 152 -2.59 -7.60 -15.07
C PHE A 152 -1.82 -8.71 -15.79
N SER A 153 -2.37 -9.22 -16.89
CA SER A 153 -1.59 -10.07 -17.79
C SER A 153 -0.44 -9.29 -18.41
N LEU A 154 0.71 -9.93 -18.51
CA LEU A 154 1.87 -9.40 -19.24
C LEU A 154 1.82 -9.75 -20.74
N THR A 155 0.85 -10.56 -21.18
CA THR A 155 0.75 -11.07 -22.55
C THR A 155 -0.62 -10.90 -23.20
N ASP A 156 -1.69 -10.76 -22.41
CA ASP A 156 -3.07 -10.59 -22.91
C ASP A 156 -3.85 -9.57 -22.07
N GLU A 157 -3.96 -8.35 -22.58
CA GLU A 157 -4.64 -7.23 -21.91
C GLU A 157 -6.14 -7.46 -21.64
N HIS A 158 -6.74 -8.52 -22.18
CA HIS A 158 -8.14 -8.88 -21.94
C HIS A 158 -8.31 -9.97 -20.87
N ASP A 159 -7.22 -10.64 -20.46
CA ASP A 159 -7.28 -11.70 -19.45
C ASP A 159 -7.40 -11.13 -18.03
N LEU A 160 -8.64 -10.95 -17.57
CA LEU A 160 -8.93 -10.49 -16.20
C LEU A 160 -8.65 -11.54 -15.12
N HIS A 161 -8.34 -12.79 -15.48
CA HIS A 161 -7.91 -13.82 -14.54
C HIS A 161 -6.39 -13.80 -14.31
N ALA A 162 -5.63 -13.22 -15.23
CA ALA A 162 -4.21 -12.98 -15.03
C ALA A 162 -3.99 -12.01 -13.85
N ASN A 163 -2.97 -12.34 -13.06
CA ASN A 163 -2.63 -11.62 -11.84
C ASN A 163 -1.12 -11.57 -11.66
N ASN A 164 -0.66 -10.79 -10.69
CA ASN A 164 0.72 -10.81 -10.22
C ASN A 164 0.90 -11.91 -9.16
N PRO A 165 1.48 -13.09 -9.50
CA PRO A 165 1.62 -14.19 -8.56
C PRO A 165 2.61 -13.85 -7.43
N ILE A 166 3.59 -12.98 -7.70
CA ILE A 166 4.57 -12.52 -6.73
C ILE A 166 3.85 -11.72 -5.66
N ALA A 167 3.01 -10.76 -6.06
CA ALA A 167 2.19 -9.98 -5.14
C ALA A 167 1.22 -10.84 -4.32
N VAL A 168 0.51 -11.79 -4.95
CA VAL A 168 -0.39 -12.71 -4.23
C VAL A 168 0.36 -13.51 -3.17
N TYR A 169 1.56 -14.00 -3.50
CA TYR A 169 2.39 -14.74 -2.56
C TYR A 169 2.87 -13.86 -1.40
N ILE A 170 3.48 -12.71 -1.71
CA ILE A 170 4.05 -11.79 -0.72
C ILE A 170 2.98 -11.20 0.19
N TYR A 171 1.84 -10.76 -0.36
CA TYR A 171 0.76 -10.18 0.43
C TYR A 171 0.22 -11.18 1.49
N GLY A 172 0.22 -12.46 1.17
CA GLY A 172 -0.17 -13.51 2.12
C GLY A 172 0.83 -13.78 3.25
N HIS A 173 1.99 -13.11 3.29
CA HIS A 173 3.03 -13.32 4.29
C HIS A 173 2.52 -13.08 5.72
N SER A 174 1.77 -12.00 5.95
CA SER A 174 1.24 -11.68 7.28
C SER A 174 0.25 -12.73 7.78
N TYR A 175 -0.65 -13.20 6.91
CA TYR A 175 -1.58 -14.28 7.23
C TYR A 175 -0.86 -15.58 7.61
N ARG A 176 0.17 -15.97 6.84
CA ARG A 176 0.96 -17.18 7.14
C ARG A 176 1.79 -17.05 8.41
N GLY A 177 2.25 -15.83 8.70
CA GLY A 177 3.08 -15.56 9.88
C GLY A 177 2.31 -15.54 11.20
N LEU A 178 0.97 -15.39 11.18
CA LEU A 178 0.16 -15.32 12.41
C LEU A 178 0.23 -16.59 13.26
N SER A 179 0.21 -17.79 12.67
CA SER A 179 0.28 -19.03 13.44
C SER A 179 1.60 -19.17 14.21
N GLN A 180 2.64 -18.48 13.76
CA GLN A 180 3.95 -18.42 14.42
C GLN A 180 4.02 -17.28 15.44
N SER A 181 3.47 -16.10 15.13
CA SER A 181 3.57 -14.93 16.02
C SER A 181 2.60 -14.99 17.20
N LEU A 182 1.38 -15.49 17.03
CA LEU A 182 0.36 -15.52 18.08
C LEU A 182 0.79 -16.24 19.37
N PRO A 183 1.46 -17.42 19.32
CA PRO A 183 1.97 -18.10 20.52
C PRO A 183 2.98 -17.28 21.33
N GLU A 184 3.79 -16.44 20.69
CA GLU A 184 4.78 -15.58 21.38
C GLU A 184 4.12 -14.56 22.32
N TYR A 185 2.83 -14.30 22.09
CA TYR A 185 1.98 -13.37 22.83
C TYR A 185 0.82 -14.10 23.55
N GLY A 186 0.92 -15.41 23.77
CA GLY A 186 -0.02 -16.18 24.58
C GLY A 186 -1.34 -16.57 23.90
N HIS A 187 -1.43 -16.46 22.57
CA HIS A 187 -2.61 -16.85 21.79
C HIS A 187 -2.42 -18.19 21.06
N ASP A 188 -3.52 -18.85 20.71
CA ASP A 188 -3.50 -20.16 20.03
C ASP A 188 -3.04 -20.04 18.57
N ALA A 189 -2.01 -20.81 18.18
CA ALA A 189 -1.55 -20.92 16.80
C ALA A 189 -2.66 -21.32 15.82
N LYS A 190 -3.59 -22.20 16.26
CA LYS A 190 -4.72 -22.66 15.45
C LYS A 190 -5.65 -21.54 15.04
N PHE A 191 -5.73 -20.48 15.83
CA PHE A 191 -6.51 -19.31 15.46
C PHE A 191 -5.88 -18.58 14.27
N GLY A 192 -4.55 -18.48 14.23
CA GLY A 192 -3.82 -17.97 13.07
C GLY A 192 -4.02 -18.82 11.82
N GLU A 193 -4.01 -20.15 11.97
CA GLU A 193 -4.32 -21.09 10.87
C GLU A 193 -5.74 -20.91 10.33
N GLN A 194 -6.73 -20.75 11.21
CA GLN A 194 -8.12 -20.49 10.83
C GLN A 194 -8.26 -19.17 10.06
N ILE A 195 -7.56 -18.11 10.47
CA ILE A 195 -7.55 -16.81 9.76
C ILE A 195 -6.92 -16.96 8.37
N LEU A 196 -5.82 -17.70 8.27
CA LEU A 196 -5.19 -18.01 6.99
C LEU A 196 -6.13 -18.79 6.06
N GLU A 197 -6.83 -19.79 6.59
CA GLU A 197 -7.78 -20.60 5.82
C GLU A 197 -8.97 -19.77 5.34
N GLU A 198 -9.61 -19.00 6.22
CA GLU A 198 -10.83 -18.27 5.88
C GLU A 198 -10.55 -17.01 5.04
N PHE A 199 -9.48 -16.27 5.32
CA PHE A 199 -9.23 -14.95 4.73
C PHE A 199 -7.95 -14.88 3.91
N GLY A 200 -6.86 -15.51 4.36
CA GLY A 200 -5.59 -15.51 3.63
C GLY A 200 -5.66 -16.30 2.31
N SER A 201 -6.40 -17.40 2.29
CA SER A 201 -6.58 -18.25 1.11
C SER A 201 -7.30 -17.54 -0.05
N ARG A 202 -8.17 -16.57 0.27
CA ARG A 202 -8.97 -15.79 -0.67
C ARG A 202 -8.12 -14.91 -1.60
N LEU A 203 -6.89 -14.56 -1.19
CA LEU A 203 -5.96 -13.79 -2.01
C LEU A 203 -5.67 -14.43 -3.38
N ARG A 204 -5.85 -15.76 -3.50
CA ARG A 204 -5.65 -16.48 -4.76
C ARG A 204 -6.82 -16.36 -5.75
N THR A 205 -7.99 -15.96 -5.29
CA THR A 205 -9.24 -16.04 -6.07
C THR A 205 -10.02 -14.73 -6.11
N GLU A 206 -9.78 -13.81 -5.17
CA GLU A 206 -10.41 -12.50 -5.15
C GLU A 206 -10.00 -11.68 -6.39
N ASN A 207 -10.99 -11.11 -7.07
CA ASN A 207 -10.80 -10.44 -8.35
C ASN A 207 -11.80 -9.27 -8.52
N GLU A 208 -11.91 -8.40 -7.52
CA GLU A 208 -12.82 -7.23 -7.53
C GLU A 208 -12.25 -6.11 -8.40
N CYS A 209 -11.01 -5.72 -8.12
CA CYS A 209 -10.33 -4.57 -8.74
C CYS A 209 -8.82 -4.71 -8.59
N VAL A 210 -8.08 -3.70 -9.06
CA VAL A 210 -6.65 -3.61 -8.81
C VAL A 210 -6.43 -3.02 -7.43
N CYS A 211 -5.62 -3.70 -6.62
CA CYS A 211 -5.13 -3.25 -5.33
C CYS A 211 -3.67 -2.83 -5.50
N HIS A 212 -3.27 -1.73 -4.87
CA HIS A 212 -1.87 -1.32 -4.76
C HIS A 212 -1.05 -2.39 -4.04
N GLY A 213 -1.61 -2.99 -3.00
CA GLY A 213 -1.07 -4.17 -2.33
C GLY A 213 0.08 -3.93 -1.37
N ASP A 214 0.72 -2.78 -1.40
CA ASP A 214 1.46 -2.28 -0.23
C ASP A 214 1.02 -0.85 0.12
N PHE A 215 -0.28 -0.66 0.36
CA PHE A 215 -0.85 0.67 0.56
C PHE A 215 -0.78 1.11 2.03
N TRP A 216 0.23 1.91 2.36
CA TRP A 216 0.43 2.48 3.69
C TRP A 216 1.12 3.85 3.61
N PRO A 217 1.09 4.67 4.68
CA PRO A 217 1.70 6.01 4.70
C PRO A 217 3.21 6.05 4.42
N GLY A 218 3.92 4.92 4.51
CA GLY A 218 5.33 4.82 4.09
C GLY A 218 5.55 4.90 2.58
N ASN A 219 4.52 4.54 1.80
CA ASN A 219 4.52 4.55 0.33
C ASN A 219 3.77 5.74 -0.27
N VAL A 220 3.49 6.76 0.56
CA VAL A 220 2.93 8.04 0.11
C VAL A 220 3.97 9.12 0.36
N LEU A 221 4.66 9.56 -0.70
CA LEU A 221 5.63 10.65 -0.63
C LEU A 221 4.92 12.00 -0.53
N VAL A 222 5.46 12.90 0.27
CA VAL A 222 4.89 14.21 0.56
C VAL A 222 5.84 15.29 0.05
N LYS A 223 5.33 16.13 -0.85
CA LYS A 223 6.07 17.28 -1.40
C LYS A 223 5.28 18.57 -1.16
N PHE A 224 5.87 19.51 -0.43
CA PHE A 224 5.24 20.81 -0.21
C PHE A 224 5.22 21.63 -1.51
N LYS A 225 4.05 22.22 -1.82
CA LYS A 225 3.92 23.21 -2.89
C LYS A 225 4.55 24.53 -2.48
N GLU A 226 4.92 25.33 -3.48
CA GLU A 226 5.34 26.71 -3.26
C GLU A 226 4.26 27.47 -2.45
N GLY A 227 4.65 28.07 -1.32
CA GLY A 227 3.72 28.71 -0.37
C GLY A 227 3.39 27.89 0.88
N GLY A 228 3.81 26.61 0.95
CA GLY A 228 4.09 25.91 2.22
C GLY A 228 2.91 25.30 3.00
N SER A 229 1.66 25.43 2.55
CA SER A 229 0.49 24.85 3.23
C SER A 229 -0.24 23.75 2.46
N SER A 230 0.05 23.58 1.16
CA SER A 230 -0.51 22.51 0.33
C SER A 230 0.61 21.53 -0.04
N VAL A 231 0.25 20.27 -0.22
CA VAL A 231 1.18 19.20 -0.60
C VAL A 231 0.70 18.49 -1.85
N ASP A 232 1.63 17.97 -2.63
CA ASP A 232 1.42 16.88 -3.57
C ASP A 232 1.77 15.56 -2.87
N LEU A 233 0.96 14.54 -3.14
CA LEU A 233 1.05 13.22 -2.55
C LEU A 233 1.29 12.19 -3.65
N THR A 234 2.50 11.65 -3.69
CA THR A 234 2.89 10.67 -4.71
C THR A 234 2.85 9.26 -4.15
N VAL A 235 1.98 8.41 -4.69
CA VAL A 235 1.87 6.99 -4.31
C VAL A 235 2.88 6.16 -5.12
N VAL A 236 3.83 5.57 -4.41
CA VAL A 236 4.98 4.82 -4.96
C VAL A 236 4.90 3.33 -4.59
N ASP A 237 5.78 2.53 -5.17
CA ASP A 237 6.03 1.13 -4.80
C ASP A 237 4.89 0.18 -5.18
N TRP A 238 4.64 0.08 -6.49
CA TRP A 238 3.56 -0.73 -7.05
C TRP A 238 3.97 -2.18 -7.34
N GLU A 239 5.11 -2.66 -6.84
CA GLU A 239 5.62 -4.02 -7.15
C GLU A 239 4.74 -5.16 -6.60
N ILE A 240 3.94 -4.86 -5.56
CA ILE A 240 2.96 -5.77 -4.95
C ILE A 240 1.52 -5.51 -5.45
N THR A 241 1.39 -4.75 -6.54
CA THR A 241 0.11 -4.56 -7.23
C THR A 241 -0.48 -5.89 -7.68
N ARG A 242 -1.80 -6.04 -7.56
CA ARG A 242 -2.51 -7.27 -7.96
C ARG A 242 -3.98 -7.02 -8.18
N ARG A 243 -4.63 -7.88 -8.95
CA ARG A 243 -6.08 -8.02 -8.89
C ARG A 243 -6.46 -8.70 -7.57
N GLY A 244 -7.44 -8.15 -6.86
CA GLY A 244 -7.77 -8.53 -5.49
C GLY A 244 -9.05 -7.90 -4.98
N ASN A 245 -9.21 -7.88 -3.66
CA ASN A 245 -10.34 -7.24 -2.97
C ASN A 245 -9.87 -5.91 -2.36
N SER A 246 -10.55 -4.82 -2.72
CA SER A 246 -10.25 -3.45 -2.28
C SER A 246 -10.25 -3.27 -0.76
N ALA A 247 -10.95 -4.14 -0.02
CA ALA A 247 -10.95 -4.17 1.44
C ALA A 247 -9.53 -4.35 2.01
N THR A 248 -8.64 -4.99 1.27
CA THR A 248 -7.28 -5.29 1.74
C THR A 248 -6.38 -4.04 1.79
N ASP A 249 -6.41 -3.19 0.76
CA ASP A 249 -5.70 -1.90 0.80
C ASP A 249 -6.27 -0.98 1.90
N VAL A 250 -7.59 -0.96 2.05
CA VAL A 250 -8.26 -0.12 3.07
C VAL A 250 -7.92 -0.58 4.48
N GLY A 251 -8.00 -1.88 4.76
CA GLY A 251 -7.71 -2.42 6.08
C GLY A 251 -6.24 -2.19 6.49
N GLN A 252 -5.31 -2.37 5.55
CA GLN A 252 -3.89 -2.10 5.78
C GLN A 252 -3.64 -0.62 6.05
N PHE A 253 -4.09 0.28 5.18
CA PHE A 253 -3.87 1.72 5.37
C PHE A 253 -4.55 2.23 6.65
N ALA A 254 -5.77 1.77 6.95
CA ALA A 254 -6.47 2.15 8.17
C ALA A 254 -5.72 1.69 9.44
N CYS A 255 -4.99 0.57 9.39
CA CYS A 255 -4.18 0.09 10.51
C CYS A 255 -2.93 0.94 10.70
N GLU A 256 -2.22 1.27 9.63
CA GLU A 256 -1.06 2.15 9.72
C GLU A 256 -1.45 3.58 10.12
N ALA A 257 -2.57 4.09 9.62
CA ALA A 257 -3.14 5.37 10.04
C ALA A 257 -3.56 5.36 11.52
N PHE A 258 -4.16 4.25 11.99
CA PHE A 258 -4.46 4.04 13.40
C PHE A 258 -3.19 4.11 14.26
N LEU A 259 -2.12 3.40 13.87
CA LEU A 259 -0.86 3.38 14.60
C LEU A 259 -0.19 4.76 14.64
N LEU A 260 -0.26 5.53 13.55
CA LEU A 260 0.18 6.92 13.51
C LEU A 260 -0.64 7.82 14.44
N ASP A 261 -1.97 7.75 14.37
CA ASP A 261 -2.83 8.52 15.27
C ASP A 261 -2.54 8.14 16.73
N ARG A 262 -2.37 6.86 17.04
CA ARG A 262 -2.14 6.39 18.41
C ARG A 262 -0.78 6.78 18.97
N PHE A 263 0.30 6.67 18.18
CA PHE A 263 1.68 6.77 18.68
C PHE A 263 2.43 8.02 18.22
N ARG A 264 1.91 8.79 17.26
CA ARG A 264 2.63 9.90 16.61
C ARG A 264 1.85 11.22 16.59
N GLY A 265 0.75 11.34 17.34
CA GLY A 265 0.16 12.65 17.67
C GLY A 265 -1.36 12.80 17.51
N GLY A 266 -2.11 11.75 17.19
CA GLY A 266 -3.57 11.77 17.22
C GLY A 266 -4.20 12.79 16.28
N ARG A 267 -3.69 12.90 15.05
CA ARG A 267 -4.03 13.99 14.12
C ARG A 267 -5.21 13.68 13.19
N GLY A 268 -5.81 12.48 13.31
CA GLY A 268 -7.09 12.13 12.69
C GLY A 268 -6.97 11.53 11.28
N LEU A 269 -5.83 10.92 10.94
CA LEU A 269 -5.61 10.32 9.62
C LEU A 269 -6.57 9.18 9.36
N ARG A 270 -6.75 8.26 10.32
CA ARG A 270 -7.62 7.08 10.17
C ARG A 270 -9.05 7.51 9.94
N ALA A 271 -9.58 8.37 10.82
CA ALA A 271 -10.98 8.77 10.77
C ALA A 271 -11.31 9.48 9.46
N SER A 272 -10.45 10.41 9.03
CA SER A 272 -10.64 11.13 7.77
C SER A 272 -10.59 10.20 6.56
N PHE A 273 -9.59 9.30 6.51
CA PHE A 273 -9.44 8.30 5.46
C PHE A 273 -10.67 7.38 5.33
N LEU A 274 -11.13 6.80 6.43
CA LEU A 274 -12.26 5.87 6.43
C LEU A 274 -13.56 6.55 6.00
N ARG A 275 -13.81 7.79 6.46
CA ARG A 275 -14.98 8.58 6.07
C ARG A 275 -14.98 8.88 4.58
N ALA A 276 -13.84 9.35 4.07
CA ALA A 276 -13.68 9.71 2.68
C ALA A 276 -13.83 8.50 1.75
N TYR A 277 -13.21 7.37 2.09
CA TYR A 277 -13.31 6.14 1.32
C TYR A 277 -14.77 5.65 1.23
N ALA A 278 -15.45 5.52 2.37
CA ALA A 278 -16.84 5.07 2.42
C ALA A 278 -17.76 6.01 1.64
N GLY A 279 -17.63 7.33 1.85
CA GLY A 279 -18.40 8.33 1.13
C GLY A 279 -18.19 8.28 -0.39
N ALA A 280 -16.95 8.06 -0.84
CA ALA A 280 -16.63 7.93 -2.26
C ALA A 280 -17.21 6.63 -2.87
N ARG A 281 -17.19 5.51 -2.12
CA ARG A 281 -17.79 4.23 -2.55
C ARG A 281 -19.32 4.32 -2.65
N GLU A 282 -20.00 4.90 -1.66
CA GLU A 282 -21.45 5.06 -1.67
C GLU A 282 -21.91 5.99 -2.82
N LYS A 283 -21.21 7.10 -3.06
CA LYS A 283 -21.46 7.96 -4.23
C LYS A 283 -21.22 7.23 -5.56
N GLY A 284 -20.23 6.33 -5.61
CA GLY A 284 -20.00 5.48 -6.78
C GLY A 284 -21.12 4.46 -6.98
N ALA A 285 -21.67 3.91 -5.90
CA ALA A 285 -22.74 2.93 -5.97
C ALA A 285 -24.04 3.51 -6.52
N THR A 286 -24.37 4.77 -6.20
CA THR A 286 -25.53 5.45 -6.82
C THR A 286 -25.36 5.67 -8.33
N ARG A 287 -24.15 5.56 -8.86
CA ARG A 287 -23.82 5.64 -10.30
C ARG A 287 -23.67 4.25 -10.96
N GLY A 288 -24.14 3.19 -10.30
CA GLY A 288 -24.08 1.81 -10.80
C GLY A 288 -22.88 0.99 -10.33
N GLY A 289 -22.06 1.52 -9.43
CA GLY A 289 -20.97 0.77 -8.78
C GLY A 289 -21.47 -0.19 -7.67
N SER A 290 -20.59 -1.08 -7.21
CA SER A 290 -20.89 -2.00 -6.10
C SER A 290 -20.84 -1.30 -4.74
N LYS A 291 -21.90 -1.47 -3.95
CA LYS A 291 -21.98 -1.01 -2.55
C LYS A 291 -21.01 -1.75 -1.64
N ILE A 292 -20.65 -1.13 -0.53
CA ILE A 292 -19.95 -1.81 0.56
C ILE A 292 -20.94 -2.78 1.21
N GLY A 293 -20.64 -4.09 1.15
CA GLY A 293 -21.47 -5.13 1.76
C GLY A 293 -20.83 -5.77 2.98
N ARG A 294 -21.60 -6.61 3.69
CA ARG A 294 -21.17 -7.29 4.93
C ARG A 294 -19.86 -8.06 4.78
N MET A 295 -19.71 -8.82 3.69
CA MET A 295 -18.48 -9.59 3.44
C MET A 295 -17.26 -8.70 3.20
N TRP A 296 -17.44 -7.58 2.49
CA TRP A 296 -16.38 -6.60 2.29
C TRP A 296 -15.93 -6.00 3.62
N MET A 297 -16.88 -5.66 4.50
CA MET A 297 -16.56 -5.15 5.84
C MET A 297 -15.79 -6.18 6.68
N LYS A 298 -16.25 -7.44 6.71
CA LYS A 298 -15.51 -8.52 7.38
C LYS A 298 -14.07 -8.62 6.84
N ARG A 299 -13.90 -8.55 5.52
CA ARG A 299 -12.59 -8.61 4.86
C ARG A 299 -11.67 -7.46 5.30
N MET A 300 -12.20 -6.24 5.35
CA MET A 300 -11.45 -5.03 5.71
C MET A 300 -11.06 -5.04 7.20
N ILE A 301 -12.01 -5.39 8.08
CA ILE A 301 -11.78 -5.50 9.53
C ILE A 301 -10.73 -6.57 9.83
N VAL A 302 -10.81 -7.74 9.18
CA VAL A 302 -9.80 -8.80 9.37
C VAL A 302 -8.44 -8.38 8.84
N GLN A 303 -8.37 -7.73 7.69
CA GLN A 303 -7.08 -7.22 7.20
C GLN A 303 -6.46 -6.24 8.19
N TRP A 304 -7.26 -5.31 8.71
CA TRP A 304 -6.81 -4.36 9.74
C TRP A 304 -6.29 -5.08 10.99
N ALA A 305 -7.04 -6.08 11.47
CA ALA A 305 -6.70 -6.84 12.66
C ALA A 305 -5.47 -7.73 12.49
N VAL A 306 -5.32 -8.38 11.33
CA VAL A 306 -4.13 -9.15 10.95
C VAL A 306 -2.91 -8.24 10.90
N HIS A 307 -3.04 -7.03 10.34
CA HIS A 307 -1.95 -6.05 10.30
C HIS A 307 -1.52 -5.65 11.70
N ALA A 308 -2.48 -5.33 12.58
CA ALA A 308 -2.22 -5.00 13.97
C ALA A 308 -1.55 -6.15 14.74
N ALA A 309 -2.00 -7.39 14.55
CA ALA A 309 -1.50 -8.55 15.29
C ALA A 309 -0.19 -9.15 14.75
N TYR A 310 0.13 -8.92 13.47
CA TYR A 310 1.36 -9.45 12.86
C TYR A 310 2.44 -8.39 12.75
N TRP A 311 2.20 -7.29 12.03
CA TRP A 311 3.27 -6.37 11.65
C TRP A 311 3.83 -5.58 12.82
N THR A 312 3.04 -5.32 13.87
CA THR A 312 3.52 -4.66 15.09
C THR A 312 4.50 -5.52 15.89
N THR A 313 4.55 -6.83 15.63
CA THR A 313 5.56 -7.76 16.19
C THR A 313 6.87 -7.75 15.40
N ARG A 314 6.85 -7.20 14.18
CA ARG A 314 8.00 -7.13 13.25
C ARG A 314 8.55 -5.72 13.11
N VAL A 315 7.71 -4.71 13.34
CA VAL A 315 8.03 -3.28 13.26
C VAL A 315 7.69 -2.65 14.60
N GLU A 316 8.69 -2.06 15.25
CA GLU A 316 8.54 -1.47 16.57
C GLU A 316 7.71 -0.18 16.52
N TRP A 317 6.59 -0.17 17.22
CA TRP A 317 5.74 1.00 17.45
C TRP A 317 5.72 1.45 18.91
N THR A 318 5.98 0.52 19.81
CA THR A 318 5.86 0.66 21.27
C THR A 318 6.66 -0.49 21.92
N ASP A 319 6.70 -0.51 23.24
CA ASP A 319 7.37 -1.58 23.98
C ASP A 319 6.60 -2.91 23.88
N ARG A 320 7.15 -3.98 24.47
CA ARG A 320 6.55 -5.31 24.42
C ARG A 320 5.12 -5.36 24.98
N GLU A 321 4.81 -4.59 26.03
CA GLU A 321 3.47 -4.55 26.61
C GLU A 321 2.49 -3.85 25.67
N GLY A 322 2.92 -2.75 25.04
CA GLY A 322 2.16 -2.08 23.99
C GLY A 322 1.91 -3.00 22.78
N THR A 323 2.93 -3.74 22.34
CA THR A 323 2.77 -4.71 21.24
C THR A 323 1.82 -5.83 21.63
N GLN A 324 1.90 -6.36 22.86
CA GLN A 324 0.93 -7.33 23.38
C GLN A 324 -0.50 -6.81 23.26
N LYS A 325 -0.76 -5.56 23.66
CA LYS A 325 -2.11 -4.95 23.55
C LYS A 325 -2.59 -4.85 22.10
N LEU A 326 -1.70 -4.57 21.14
CA LEU A 326 -2.05 -4.53 19.71
C LEU A 326 -2.37 -5.94 19.17
N VAL A 327 -1.61 -6.95 19.61
CA VAL A 327 -1.88 -8.36 19.28
C VAL A 327 -3.22 -8.81 19.86
N ASP A 328 -3.47 -8.56 21.15
CA ASP A 328 -4.73 -8.88 21.83
C ASP A 328 -5.92 -8.24 21.11
N MET A 329 -5.78 -6.98 20.72
CA MET A 329 -6.79 -6.23 19.98
C MET A 329 -7.10 -6.87 18.62
N GLY A 330 -6.06 -7.18 17.84
CA GLY A 330 -6.25 -7.85 16.54
C GLY A 330 -6.91 -9.22 16.68
N VAL A 331 -6.54 -9.98 17.72
CA VAL A 331 -7.17 -11.27 18.03
C VAL A 331 -8.65 -11.11 18.39
N GLU A 332 -8.99 -10.23 19.32
CA GLU A 332 -10.38 -10.06 19.78
C GLU A 332 -11.29 -9.49 18.70
N VAL A 333 -10.81 -8.53 17.90
CA VAL A 333 -11.54 -8.02 16.72
C VAL A 333 -11.81 -9.14 15.73
N THR A 334 -10.81 -9.99 15.43
CA THR A 334 -11.00 -11.09 14.49
C THR A 334 -11.96 -12.15 15.03
N LYS A 335 -11.90 -12.47 16.33
CA LYS A 335 -12.89 -13.36 16.96
C LYS A 335 -14.31 -12.78 16.90
N ALA A 336 -14.47 -11.48 17.09
CA ALA A 336 -15.76 -10.81 16.94
C ALA A 336 -16.29 -10.89 15.49
N VAL A 337 -15.42 -10.82 14.48
CA VAL A 337 -15.81 -11.07 13.07
C VAL A 337 -16.36 -12.48 12.88
N PHE A 338 -15.68 -13.51 13.43
CA PHE A 338 -16.16 -14.90 13.34
C PHE A 338 -17.50 -15.12 14.06
N ARG A 339 -17.72 -14.43 15.18
CA ARG A 339 -18.99 -14.46 15.93
C ARG A 339 -20.11 -13.58 15.35
N GLU A 340 -19.79 -12.77 14.34
CA GLU A 340 -20.66 -11.70 13.84
C GLU A 340 -21.15 -10.73 14.94
N ASP A 341 -20.29 -10.43 15.91
CA ASP A 341 -20.60 -9.50 16.99
C ASP A 341 -20.45 -8.04 16.53
N TRP A 342 -21.40 -7.60 15.70
CA TRP A 342 -21.39 -6.25 15.11
C TRP A 342 -21.45 -5.13 16.14
N LYS A 343 -22.03 -5.39 17.32
CA LYS A 343 -22.07 -4.43 18.42
C LYS A 343 -20.68 -4.23 19.02
N PHE A 344 -19.90 -5.29 19.19
CA PHE A 344 -18.51 -5.17 19.58
C PHE A 344 -17.68 -4.49 18.49
N LEU A 345 -17.86 -4.90 17.23
CA LEU A 345 -17.09 -4.37 16.10
C LEU A 345 -17.31 -2.87 15.92
N SER A 346 -18.54 -2.38 15.99
CA SER A 346 -18.84 -0.94 15.85
C SER A 346 -18.22 -0.08 16.95
N ALA A 347 -17.99 -0.66 18.13
CA ALA A 347 -17.35 0.00 19.27
C ALA A 347 -15.81 -0.17 19.31
N SER A 348 -15.21 -0.85 18.33
CA SER A 348 -13.77 -1.08 18.28
C SER A 348 -12.99 0.19 17.89
N GLU A 349 -11.69 0.24 18.25
CA GLU A 349 -10.81 1.37 17.93
C GLU A 349 -10.69 1.64 16.42
N LEU A 350 -10.93 0.63 15.57
CA LEU A 350 -10.98 0.79 14.12
C LEU A 350 -12.07 1.78 13.67
N PHE A 351 -13.21 1.83 14.38
CA PHE A 351 -14.36 2.65 13.99
C PHE A 351 -14.63 3.84 14.91
N GLU A 352 -13.76 4.09 15.89
CA GLU A 352 -13.88 5.27 16.75
C GLU A 352 -13.97 6.55 15.91
N GLY A 353 -14.97 7.40 16.18
CA GLY A 353 -15.15 8.66 15.48
C GLY A 353 -15.54 8.55 14.00
N VAL A 354 -16.00 7.39 13.53
CA VAL A 354 -16.55 7.18 12.17
C VAL A 354 -17.84 6.33 12.16
N ASP A 355 -18.43 6.08 13.32
CA ASP A 355 -19.61 5.26 13.54
C ASP A 355 -20.87 5.78 12.82
N ASP A 356 -20.99 7.10 12.61
CA ASP A 356 -22.07 7.71 11.84
C ASP A 356 -22.06 7.32 10.36
N VAL A 357 -20.87 7.14 9.76
CA VAL A 357 -20.74 6.77 8.34
C VAL A 357 -20.86 5.27 8.16
N TRP A 358 -20.23 4.50 9.06
CA TRP A 358 -20.20 3.05 8.95
C TRP A 358 -21.43 2.37 9.58
N GLY A 359 -22.12 3.04 10.52
CA GLY A 359 -23.40 2.65 11.11
C GLY A 359 -24.46 2.29 10.09
N ASN A 360 -24.68 3.19 9.15
CA ASN A 360 -25.66 3.01 8.08
C ASN A 360 -25.30 1.83 7.15
N ILE A 361 -24.01 1.53 7.00
CA ILE A 361 -23.53 0.40 6.21
C ILE A 361 -23.75 -0.91 6.98
N TRP A 362 -23.59 -0.93 8.31
CA TRP A 362 -23.85 -2.10 9.16
C TRP A 362 -25.32 -2.51 9.20
N GLU A 363 -26.24 -1.53 9.24
CA GLU A 363 -27.68 -1.78 9.35
C GLU A 363 -28.32 -2.20 8.02
N SER A 364 -27.69 -1.84 6.89
CA SER A 364 -28.19 -2.15 5.54
C SER A 364 -27.58 -3.39 4.90
N ALA A 365 -26.62 -4.05 5.58
CA ALA A 365 -25.79 -5.14 5.05
C ALA A 365 -26.10 -6.54 5.63
#